data_AF-A0A5B6V388-F1
#
_entry.id   AF-A0A5B6V388-F1
#
_cell.length_a   1.000
_cell.length_b   1.000
_cell.length_c   1.000
_cell.angle_alpha   90.00
_cell.angle_beta   90.00
_cell.angle_gamma   90.00
#
_symmetry.space_group_name_H-M   'P 1'
#
loop_
_entity.id
_entity.type
_entity.pdbx_description
1 polymer ?
#
loop_
_entity_poly.entity_id
_entity_poly.type
_entity_poly.pdbx_seq_one_letter_code
_entity_poly.pdbx_strand_id
1 'polypeptide(L)'
;MSSPWDFTVPNVPTHSNLQCFLQCITPIVKKCSKSSKEEAEKEGFKLSEVWESYSEWSAYGVAVPILLNNGDRVVQYYSPTLSALQLYTSTLIDDKLW
;
A
#
# COMPACT_ATOMS: atom_id res chain seq x y z
N MET A 1 -27.60 2.32 -12.55
CA MET A 1 -27.10 2.46 -11.17
C MET A 1 -25.91 1.52 -11.07
N SER A 2 -24.69 2.04 -11.00
CA SER A 2 -23.50 1.19 -10.87
C SER A 2 -23.46 0.63 -9.44
N SER A 3 -23.19 -0.66 -9.33
CA SER A 3 -23.05 -1.36 -8.05
C SER A 3 -21.86 -0.78 -7.27
N PRO A 4 -21.88 -0.75 -5.92
CA PRO A 4 -20.73 -0.34 -5.11
C PRO A 4 -19.48 -1.21 -5.36
N TRP A 5 -19.68 -2.39 -5.95
CA TRP A 5 -18.66 -3.36 -6.32
C TRP A 5 -18.24 -3.28 -7.79
N ASP A 6 -18.83 -2.36 -8.57
CA ASP A 6 -18.43 -2.14 -9.96
C ASP A 6 -17.14 -1.31 -9.95
N PHE A 7 -16.02 -1.99 -9.72
CA PHE A 7 -14.70 -1.40 -9.96
C PHE A 7 -14.62 -1.04 -11.43
N THR A 8 -14.47 0.25 -11.74
CA THR A 8 -14.20 0.72 -13.10
C THR A 8 -12.79 0.27 -13.47
N VAL A 9 -12.66 -0.97 -13.95
CA VAL A 9 -11.37 -1.50 -14.40
C VAL A 9 -10.94 -0.62 -15.59
N PRO A 10 -9.82 0.12 -15.50
CA PRO A 10 -9.38 0.97 -16.60
C PRO A 10 -9.18 0.10 -17.85
N ASN A 11 -9.74 0.53 -18.97
CA ASN A 11 -9.83 -0.23 -20.23
C ASN A 11 -8.45 -0.59 -20.85
N VAL A 12 -7.34 -0.10 -20.25
CA VAL A 12 -5.94 -0.45 -20.55
C VAL A 12 -5.20 -0.57 -19.20
N PRO A 13 -4.51 -1.68 -18.86
CA PRO A 13 -3.69 -1.69 -17.66
C PRO A 13 -2.42 -0.91 -18.02
N THR A 14 -2.28 0.31 -17.51
CA THR A 14 -1.01 1.06 -17.63
C THR A 14 0.11 0.44 -16.78
N HIS A 15 -0.19 -0.63 -16.05
CA HIS A 15 0.63 -1.25 -15.02
C HIS A 15 0.58 -2.79 -15.13
N SER A 16 1.67 -3.47 -14.80
CA SER A 16 1.73 -4.94 -14.72
C SER A 16 0.90 -5.48 -13.54
N ASN A 17 0.57 -6.78 -13.56
CA ASN A 17 -0.14 -7.43 -12.44
C ASN A 17 0.54 -7.20 -11.09
N LEU A 18 1.87 -7.24 -11.06
CA LEU A 18 2.64 -6.97 -9.85
C LEU A 18 2.51 -5.51 -9.40
N GLN A 19 2.55 -4.56 -10.33
CA GLN A 19 2.35 -3.14 -9.99
C GLN A 19 0.93 -2.89 -9.47
N CYS A 20 -0.09 -3.49 -10.09
CA CYS A 20 -1.47 -3.44 -9.56
C CYS A 20 -1.54 -3.98 -8.14
N PHE A 21 -0.94 -5.15 -7.88
CA PHE A 21 -0.88 -5.74 -6.55
C PHE A 21 -0.24 -4.78 -5.55
N LEU A 22 0.98 -4.30 -5.84
CA LEU A 22 1.72 -3.40 -4.95
C LEU A 22 0.95 -2.12 -4.66
N GLN A 23 0.33 -1.51 -5.67
CA GLN A 23 -0.48 -0.31 -5.47
C GLN A 23 -1.69 -0.56 -4.58
N CYS A 24 -2.38 -1.69 -4.74
CA CYS A 24 -3.56 -2.02 -3.95
C CYS A 24 -3.22 -2.35 -2.48
N ILE A 25 -2.05 -2.93 -2.21
CA ILE A 25 -1.66 -3.35 -0.86
C ILE A 25 -0.69 -2.38 -0.16
N THR A 26 -0.38 -1.23 -0.77
CA THR A 26 0.45 -0.20 -0.15
C THR A 26 -0.42 0.77 0.65
N PRO A 27 -0.24 0.86 1.97
CA PRO A 27 -1.05 1.71 2.82
C PRO A 27 -0.68 3.18 2.63
N ILE A 28 -1.68 4.04 2.63
CA ILE A 28 -1.50 5.49 2.64
C ILE A 28 -1.72 5.96 4.07
N VAL A 29 -0.63 6.15 4.82
CA VAL A 29 -0.68 6.65 6.19
C VAL A 29 -0.56 8.16 6.23
N LYS A 30 -1.38 8.81 7.06
CA LYS A 30 -1.26 10.24 7.33
C LYS A 30 -0.01 10.48 8.17
N LYS A 31 0.76 11.52 7.84
CA LYS A 31 1.90 11.93 8.67
C LYS A 31 1.38 12.45 10.02
N CYS A 32 2.05 12.07 11.11
CA CYS A 32 1.70 12.54 12.45
C CYS A 32 2.23 13.98 12.65
N SER A 33 1.38 14.99 12.48
CA SER A 33 1.72 16.39 12.78
C SER A 33 1.58 16.67 14.28
N LYS A 34 2.63 16.43 15.06
CA LYS A 34 2.64 16.92 16.45
C LYS A 34 2.82 18.45 16.47
N SER A 35 2.01 19.12 17.30
CA SER A 35 1.91 20.58 17.41
C SER A 35 2.90 21.23 18.40
N SER A 36 3.95 20.53 18.82
CA SER A 36 5.02 21.08 19.66
C SER A 36 6.16 21.58 18.78
N LYS A 37 6.46 22.89 18.86
CA LYS A 37 7.42 23.65 18.01
C LYS A 37 8.87 23.13 17.98
N GLU A 38 9.21 22.06 18.69
CA GLU A 38 10.57 21.49 18.73
C GLU A 38 10.74 20.18 17.94
N GLU A 39 9.67 19.54 17.44
CA GLU A 39 9.75 18.28 16.67
C GLU A 39 9.37 18.44 15.18
N ALA A 40 9.43 19.66 14.64
CA ALA A 40 9.04 19.95 13.25
C ALA A 40 9.93 19.27 12.18
N GLU A 41 11.07 18.68 12.57
CA GLU A 41 11.98 17.97 11.64
C GLU A 41 11.72 16.46 11.52
N LYS A 42 10.83 15.86 12.33
CA LYS A 42 10.49 14.43 12.22
C LYS A 42 9.13 14.23 11.56
N GLU A 43 9.06 14.48 10.26
CA GLU A 43 7.96 13.98 9.44
C GLU A 43 7.98 12.44 9.42
N GLY A 44 7.08 11.82 10.17
CA GLY A 44 6.99 10.36 10.25
C GLY A 44 5.56 9.87 10.47
N PHE A 45 5.39 8.56 10.39
CA PHE A 45 4.17 7.85 10.75
C PHE A 45 4.46 6.91 11.93
N LYS A 46 3.43 6.58 12.70
CA LYS A 46 3.53 5.53 13.72
C LYS A 46 3.28 4.19 13.07
N LEU A 47 3.99 3.17 13.54
CA LEU A 47 3.80 1.82 13.02
C LEU A 47 2.36 1.30 13.21
N SER A 48 1.70 1.73 14.29
CA SER A 48 0.30 1.43 14.54
C SER A 48 -0.63 1.92 13.41
N GLU A 49 -0.34 3.05 12.78
CA GLU A 49 -1.15 3.62 11.69
C GLU A 49 -1.02 2.78 10.41
N VAL A 50 0.18 2.24 10.15
CA VAL A 50 0.38 1.26 9.08
C VAL A 50 -0.38 -0.02 9.39
N TRP A 51 -0.32 -0.50 10.64
CA TRP A 51 -0.91 -1.78 11.04
C TRP A 51 -2.44 -1.75 10.95
N GLU A 52 -3.05 -0.62 11.31
CA GLU A 52 -4.49 -0.39 11.21
C GLU A 52 -5.01 -0.54 9.78
N SER A 53 -4.22 -0.06 8.79
CA SER A 53 -4.56 -0.17 7.36
C SER A 53 -4.67 -1.62 6.88
N TYR A 54 -3.92 -2.54 7.50
CA TYR A 54 -3.96 -3.97 7.13
C TYR A 54 -5.03 -4.76 7.88
N SER A 55 -5.73 -4.21 8.87
CA SER A 55 -6.69 -4.99 9.67
C SER A 55 -7.86 -5.50 8.82
N GLU A 56 -8.46 -4.62 8.02
CA GLU A 56 -9.56 -4.95 7.10
C GLU A 56 -9.06 -5.82 5.95
N TRP A 57 -7.94 -5.44 5.34
CA TRP A 57 -7.32 -6.17 4.24
C TRP A 57 -6.93 -7.60 4.61
N SER A 58 -6.47 -7.82 5.84
CA SER A 58 -6.13 -9.16 6.33
C SER A 58 -7.39 -10.02 6.54
N ALA A 59 -8.51 -9.41 6.96
CA ALA A 59 -9.75 -10.12 7.27
C ALA A 59 -10.57 -10.44 6.01
N TYR A 60 -10.71 -9.47 5.11
CA TYR A 60 -11.62 -9.54 3.95
C TYR A 60 -10.89 -9.66 2.61
N GLY A 61 -9.59 -9.41 2.58
CA GLY A 61 -8.81 -9.33 1.36
C GLY A 61 -8.93 -7.99 0.64
N VAL A 62 -8.03 -7.80 -0.33
CA VAL A 62 -7.93 -6.62 -1.19
C VAL A 62 -8.18 -7.05 -2.63
N ALA A 63 -9.11 -6.36 -3.30
CA ALA A 63 -9.38 -6.53 -4.71
C ALA A 63 -8.21 -6.01 -5.54
N VAL A 64 -7.58 -6.88 -6.34
CA VAL A 64 -6.51 -6.50 -7.25
C VAL A 64 -6.92 -6.82 -8.69
N PRO A 65 -7.03 -5.81 -9.57
CA PRO A 65 -7.28 -6.05 -10.98
C PRO A 65 -6.02 -6.63 -11.65
N ILE A 66 -6.17 -7.76 -12.32
CA ILE A 66 -5.09 -8.43 -13.05
C ILE A 66 -5.49 -8.76 -14.48
N LEU A 67 -4.49 -8.85 -15.35
CA LEU A 67 -4.61 -9.30 -16.73
C LEU A 67 -4.11 -10.75 -16.85
N LEU A 68 -4.97 -11.62 -17.35
CA LEU A 68 -4.64 -13.02 -17.63
C LEU A 68 -3.92 -13.16 -18.97
N ASN A 69 -3.22 -14.28 -19.16
CA ASN A 69 -2.45 -14.55 -20.38
C ASN A 69 -3.30 -14.59 -21.66
N ASN A 70 -4.59 -14.88 -21.53
CA ASN A 70 -5.56 -14.86 -22.64
C ASN A 70 -6.12 -13.45 -22.94
N GLY A 71 -5.67 -12.42 -22.21
CA GLY A 71 -6.14 -11.05 -22.35
C GLY A 71 -7.35 -10.69 -21.49
N ASP A 72 -7.93 -11.66 -20.77
CA ASP A 72 -9.07 -11.41 -19.89
C ASP A 72 -8.65 -10.61 -18.66
N ARG A 73 -9.56 -9.74 -18.19
CA ARG A 73 -9.40 -8.96 -16.97
C ARG A 73 -10.24 -9.55 -15.88
N VAL A 74 -9.60 -9.81 -14.74
CA VAL A 74 -10.29 -10.32 -13.56
C VAL A 74 -9.87 -9.54 -12.33
N VAL A 75 -10.71 -9.59 -11.30
CA VAL A 75 -10.35 -9.12 -9.97
C VAL A 75 -9.96 -10.34 -9.14
N GLN A 76 -8.74 -10.34 -8.62
CA GLN A 76 -8.25 -11.36 -7.71
C GLN A 76 -8.10 -10.76 -6.31
N TYR A 77 -8.63 -11.45 -5.30
CA TYR A 77 -8.55 -11.00 -3.91
C TYR A 77 -7.32 -11.60 -3.24
N TYR A 78 -6.53 -10.75 -2.60
CA TYR A 78 -5.35 -11.15 -1.82
C TYR A 78 -5.50 -10.68 -0.38
N SER A 79 -5.13 -11.51 0.60
CA SER A 79 -5.08 -11.11 2.02
C SER A 79 -3.64 -10.81 2.42
N PRO A 80 -3.19 -9.55 2.35
CA PRO A 80 -1.86 -9.18 2.84
C PRO A 80 -1.85 -9.22 4.36
N THR A 81 -0.93 -9.97 4.95
CA THR A 81 -0.77 -10.07 6.40
C THR A 81 0.46 -9.30 6.88
N LEU A 82 0.43 -8.85 8.14
CA LEU A 82 1.54 -8.13 8.74
C LEU A 82 2.82 -8.98 8.87
N SER A 83 2.68 -10.30 8.99
CA SER A 83 3.83 -11.22 8.98
C SER A 83 4.51 -11.32 7.61
N ALA A 84 3.84 -10.91 6.54
CA ALA A 84 4.38 -10.90 5.19
C ALA A 84 5.09 -9.57 4.83
N LEU A 85 5.07 -8.57 5.73
CA LEU A 85 5.71 -7.28 5.51
C LEU A 85 7.07 -7.20 6.19
N GLN A 86 8.07 -6.71 5.46
CA GLN A 86 9.38 -6.38 6.01
C GLN A 86 9.62 -4.87 5.86
N LEU A 87 10.00 -4.23 6.97
CA LEU A 87 10.31 -2.80 7.00
C LEU A 87 11.80 -2.60 6.92
N TYR A 88 12.22 -1.68 6.06
CA TYR A 88 13.59 -1.24 5.96
C TYR A 88 13.65 0.25 6.26
N THR A 89 14.68 0.65 7.00
CA THR A 89 15.00 2.06 7.22
C THR A 89 16.29 2.36 6.47
N SER A 90 16.27 3.32 5.57
CA SER A 90 17.51 3.88 5.03
C SER A 90 18.17 4.69 6.14
N THR A 91 19.17 4.11 6.80
CA THR A 91 20.12 4.91 7.55
C THR A 91 20.91 5.68 6.49
N LEU A 92 20.76 7.01 6.45
CA LEU A 92 21.78 7.86 5.86
C LEU A 92 23.01 7.67 6.75
N ILE A 93 23.79 6.62 6.49
CA ILE A 93 25.15 6.56 6.98
C ILE A 93 25.81 7.72 6.27
N ASP A 94 26.21 8.74 7.03
CA ASP A 94 27.05 9.82 6.51
C ASP A 94 28.21 9.15 5.76
N ASP A 95 28.21 9.25 4.43
CA ASP A 95 29.32 8.88 3.53
C ASP A 95 30.54 9.82 3.74
N LYS A 96 30.75 10.31 4.97
CA LYS A 96 31.76 11.30 5.37
C LYS A 96 32.65 10.88 6.53
N LEU A 97 32.83 9.57 6.72
CA LEU A 97 33.87 9.05 7.63
C LEU A 97 34.70 7.95 6.95
N TRP A 98 35.32 8.31 5.83
CA TRP A 98 36.66 7.86 5.43
C TRP A 98 37.28 8.89 4.47
#